data_AF-A0A392SQ93-F1
#
_entry.id   AF-A0A392SQ93-F1
#
_cell.length_a   1.000
_cell.length_b   1.000
_cell.length_c   1.000
_cell.angle_alpha   90.00
_cell.angle_beta   90.00
_cell.angle_gamma   90.00
#
_symmetry.space_group_name_H-M   'P 1'
#
loop_
_entity.id
_entity.type
_entity.pdbx_description
1 polymer ?
#
loop_
_entity_poly.entity_id
_entity_poly.type
_entity_poly.pdbx_seq_one_letter_code
_entity_poly.pdbx_strand_id
1 'polypeptide(L)'
;MPNLDPLAYTIPMQGIRIAGKKLNISPAVFRADAGGSGQTMIDSGSEFSYFVSEAYDKVREVVVKAVGPRIKNGYVYGGVADMCFDSKNA
;
A
#
# COMPACT_ATOMS: atom_id res chain seq x y z
N MET A 1 -7.69 -17.99 -12.18
CA MET A 1 -7.85 -16.53 -12.37
C MET A 1 -6.90 -16.14 -13.48
N PRO A 2 -7.37 -15.55 -14.59
CA PRO A 2 -6.45 -15.07 -15.63
C PRO A 2 -5.54 -13.97 -15.04
N ASN A 3 -4.31 -13.87 -15.55
CA ASN A 3 -3.34 -12.82 -15.24
C ASN A 3 -2.70 -12.84 -13.83
N LEU A 4 -2.76 -13.98 -13.12
CA LEU A 4 -1.90 -14.20 -11.97
C LEU A 4 -0.53 -14.70 -12.44
N ASP A 5 0.54 -14.20 -11.83
CA ASP A 5 1.85 -14.84 -11.91
C ASP A 5 1.78 -16.23 -11.26
N PRO A 6 2.01 -17.33 -12.01
CA PRO A 6 1.93 -18.69 -11.49
C PRO A 6 3.09 -19.07 -10.54
N LEU A 7 4.16 -18.28 -10.50
CA LEU A 7 5.32 -18.49 -9.63
C LEU A 7 5.22 -17.68 -8.33
N ALA A 8 4.25 -16.77 -8.24
CA ALA A 8 4.04 -15.92 -7.09
C ALA A 8 3.11 -16.56 -6.04
N TYR A 9 3.46 -16.42 -4.76
CA TYR A 9 2.52 -16.74 -3.70
C TYR A 9 1.45 -15.63 -3.59
N THR A 10 0.27 -15.91 -4.11
CA THR A 10 -0.80 -14.91 -4.29
C THR A 10 -2.00 -15.18 -3.39
N ILE A 11 -2.54 -14.12 -2.76
CA ILE A 11 -3.74 -14.20 -1.94
C ILE A 11 -4.83 -13.21 -2.41
N PRO A 12 -6.13 -13.53 -2.24
CA PRO A 12 -7.21 -12.62 -2.62
C PRO A 12 -7.47 -11.56 -1.54
N MET A 13 -6.81 -10.41 -1.64
CA MET A 13 -7.00 -9.30 -0.70
C MET A 13 -8.38 -8.65 -0.84
N GLN A 14 -9.05 -8.41 0.29
CA GLN A 14 -10.45 -7.93 0.34
C GLN A 14 -10.58 -6.45 0.74
N GLY A 15 -9.50 -5.84 1.20
CA GLY A 15 -9.49 -4.46 1.68
C GLY A 15 -8.48 -4.21 2.79
N ILE A 16 -8.41 -2.94 3.19
CA ILE A 16 -7.48 -2.45 4.22
C ILE A 16 -8.31 -1.88 5.39
N ARG A 17 -7.86 -2.16 6.61
CA ARG A 17 -8.37 -1.52 7.83
C ARG A 17 -7.21 -0.82 8.54
N ILE A 18 -7.42 0.43 8.95
CA ILE A 18 -6.47 1.19 9.78
C ILE A 18 -7.22 1.64 11.03
N ALA A 19 -6.67 1.36 12.22
CA ALA A 19 -7.30 1.63 13.51
C ALA A 19 -8.77 1.13 13.59
N GLY A 20 -9.02 -0.08 13.07
CA GLY A 20 -10.35 -0.71 13.05
C GLY A 20 -11.31 -0.21 11.96
N LYS A 21 -11.00 0.90 11.28
CA LYS A 21 -11.85 1.45 10.21
C LYS A 21 -11.47 0.88 8.84
N LYS A 22 -12.44 0.28 8.14
CA LYS A 22 -12.26 -0.16 6.74
C LYS A 22 -12.13 1.07 5.83
N LEU A 23 -11.10 1.08 5.00
CA LEU A 23 -10.93 2.12 3.99
C LEU A 23 -11.91 1.90 2.84
N ASN A 24 -12.39 3.00 2.25
CA ASN A 24 -13.28 2.94 1.09
C ASN A 24 -12.46 2.66 -0.18
N ILE A 25 -12.08 1.39 -0.35
CA ILE A 25 -11.34 0.86 -1.49
C ILE A 25 -12.19 -0.27 -2.09
N SER A 26 -12.43 -0.21 -3.40
CA SER A 26 -13.10 -1.31 -4.09
C SER A 26 -12.25 -2.58 -4.02
N PRO A 27 -12.80 -3.76 -3.66
CA PRO A 27 -12.06 -5.02 -3.75
C PRO A 27 -11.54 -5.34 -5.16
N ALA A 28 -12.10 -4.69 -6.19
CA ALA A 28 -11.63 -4.82 -7.56
C ALA A 28 -10.18 -4.34 -7.76
N VAL A 29 -9.73 -3.39 -6.95
CA VAL A 29 -8.36 -2.84 -6.98
C VAL A 29 -7.30 -3.90 -6.67
N PHE A 30 -7.68 -4.95 -5.91
CA PHE A 30 -6.79 -6.04 -5.53
C PHE A 30 -6.93 -7.29 -6.42
N ARG A 31 -7.56 -7.16 -7.58
CA ARG A 31 -7.64 -8.22 -8.58
C ARG A 31 -6.69 -7.90 -9.72
N ALA A 32 -6.00 -8.93 -10.22
CA ALA A 32 -5.13 -8.79 -11.37
C ALA A 32 -5.90 -8.26 -12.58
N ASP A 33 -5.43 -7.17 -13.16
CA ASP A 33 -5.91 -6.63 -14.43
C ASP A 33 -5.19 -7.27 -15.63
N ALA A 34 -5.47 -6.78 -16.85
CA ALA A 34 -4.84 -7.28 -18.06
C ALA A 34 -3.33 -7.00 -18.14
N GLY A 35 -2.82 -6.03 -17.37
CA GLY A 35 -1.40 -5.73 -17.23
C GLY A 35 -0.73 -6.46 -16.06
N GLY A 36 -1.44 -7.33 -15.34
CA GLY A 36 -0.94 -8.02 -14.15
C GLY A 36 -0.92 -7.16 -12.88
N SER A 37 -1.38 -5.90 -12.94
CA SER A 37 -1.46 -5.02 -11.77
C SER A 37 -2.64 -5.41 -10.87
N GLY A 38 -2.52 -5.17 -9.57
CA GLY A 38 -3.58 -5.44 -8.58
C GLY A 38 -3.47 -6.81 -7.88
N GLN A 39 -2.69 -7.75 -8.41
CA GLN A 39 -2.34 -9.00 -7.70
C GLN A 39 -1.79 -8.68 -6.29
N THR A 40 -2.20 -9.45 -5.27
CA THR A 40 -1.58 -9.36 -3.94
C THR A 40 -0.63 -10.53 -3.74
N MET A 41 0.66 -10.24 -3.81
CA MET A 41 1.75 -11.19 -3.66
C MET A 41 2.36 -11.10 -2.26
N ILE A 42 2.73 -12.25 -1.69
CA ILE A 42 3.64 -12.31 -0.54
C ILE A 42 5.05 -12.51 -1.11
N ASP A 43 5.84 -11.43 -1.10
CA ASP A 43 7.14 -11.38 -1.73
C ASP A 43 8.23 -11.02 -0.70
N SER A 44 9.06 -11.99 -0.34
CA SER A 44 10.21 -11.76 0.56
C SER A 44 11.39 -11.08 -0.14
N GLY A 45 11.36 -10.93 -1.47
CA GLY A 45 12.35 -10.20 -2.24
C GLY A 45 12.15 -8.68 -2.23
N SER A 46 11.04 -8.21 -1.68
CA SER A 46 10.71 -6.78 -1.54
C SER A 46 10.92 -6.29 -0.11
N GLU A 47 11.58 -5.15 0.05
CA GLU A 47 11.78 -4.50 1.35
C GLU A 47 10.48 -3.87 1.89
N PHE A 48 9.68 -3.29 1.00
CA PHE A 48 8.45 -2.58 1.34
C PHE A 48 7.19 -3.29 0.85
N SER A 49 6.07 -3.00 1.50
CA SER A 49 4.76 -3.32 0.95
C SER A 49 4.36 -2.27 -0.09
N TYR A 50 4.08 -2.73 -1.31
CA TYR A 50 3.62 -1.89 -2.40
C TYR A 50 2.11 -2.03 -2.59
N PHE A 51 1.47 -0.93 -2.95
CA PHE A 51 0.07 -0.90 -3.34
C PHE A 51 -0.05 -0.25 -4.71
N VAL A 52 -1.02 -0.69 -5.51
CA VAL A 52 -1.46 0.08 -6.67
C VAL A 52 -1.95 1.46 -6.22
N SER A 53 -1.76 2.48 -7.06
CA SER A 53 -1.94 3.89 -6.68
C SER A 53 -3.28 4.19 -5.99
N GLU A 54 -4.39 3.61 -6.49
CA GLU A 54 -5.71 3.81 -5.88
C GLU A 54 -5.77 3.37 -4.40
N ALA A 55 -5.14 2.24 -4.07
CA ALA A 55 -5.06 1.77 -2.69
C ALA A 55 -4.00 2.54 -1.87
N TYR A 56 -2.86 2.85 -2.49
CA TYR A 56 -1.79 3.64 -1.87
C TYR A 56 -2.30 5.00 -1.37
N ASP A 57 -3.01 5.73 -2.23
CA ASP A 57 -3.51 7.07 -1.94
C ASP A 57 -4.45 7.08 -0.73
N LYS A 58 -5.29 6.04 -0.59
CA LYS A 58 -6.19 5.88 0.56
C LYS A 58 -5.45 5.57 1.85
N VAL A 59 -4.39 4.77 1.78
CA VAL A 59 -3.53 4.52 2.95
C VAL A 59 -2.80 5.81 3.34
N ARG A 60 -2.21 6.49 2.34
CA ARG A 60 -1.45 7.73 2.53
C ARG A 60 -2.28 8.83 3.14
N GLU A 61 -3.51 9.05 2.67
CA GLU A 61 -4.43 10.03 3.24
C GLU A 61 -4.60 9.82 4.76
N VAL A 62 -4.81 8.58 5.19
CA VAL A 62 -4.99 8.24 6.61
C VAL A 62 -3.70 8.42 7.41
N VAL A 63 -2.58 7.94 6.88
CA VAL A 63 -1.26 8.04 7.55
C VAL A 63 -0.86 9.50 7.71
N VAL A 64 -0.89 10.29 6.63
CA VAL A 64 -0.53 11.73 6.66
C VAL A 64 -1.42 12.48 7.63
N LYS A 65 -2.73 12.22 7.64
CA LYS A 65 -3.66 12.84 8.59
C LYS A 65 -3.35 12.47 10.05
N ALA A 66 -3.03 11.20 10.32
CA ALA A 66 -2.73 10.73 11.67
C ALA A 66 -1.38 11.22 12.18
N VAL A 67 -0.39 11.32 11.29
CA VAL A 67 0.96 11.80 11.62
C VAL A 67 0.98 13.31 11.79
N GLY A 68 0.30 14.04 10.89
CA GLY A 68 0.18 15.48 10.91
C GLY A 68 1.51 16.20 10.59
N PRO A 69 1.86 17.28 11.31
CA PRO A 69 3.04 18.10 11.03
C PRO A 69 4.39 17.37 11.08
N ARG A 70 4.42 16.13 11.59
CA ARG A 70 5.65 15.32 11.68
C ARG A 70 6.00 14.64 10.36
N ILE A 71 5.16 14.71 9.33
CA ILE A 71 5.52 14.22 7.99
C ILE A 71 6.74 14.98 7.48
N LYS A 72 7.74 14.24 6.98
CA LYS A 72 8.94 14.82 6.38
C LYS A 72 8.65 15.30 4.96
N ASN A 73 8.26 16.57 4.82
CA ASN A 73 7.97 17.15 3.51
C ASN A 73 9.19 17.09 2.57
N GLY A 74 8.99 16.59 1.36
CA GLY A 74 10.05 16.48 0.34
C GLY A 74 11.05 15.34 0.57
N TYR A 75 10.88 14.54 1.62
CA TYR A 75 11.72 13.37 1.87
C TYR A 75 11.05 12.10 1.34
N VAL A 76 11.80 11.33 0.55
CA VAL A 76 11.37 10.03 0.02
C VAL A 76 12.47 9.02 0.28
N TYR A 77 12.22 8.03 1.16
CA TYR A 77 13.18 6.97 1.43
C TYR A 77 13.26 6.00 0.25
N GLY A 78 14.48 5.70 -0.21
CA GLY A 78 14.72 4.79 -1.32
C GLY A 78 14.05 5.20 -2.64
N GLY A 79 13.64 6.46 -2.78
CA GLY A 79 12.89 6.95 -3.95
C GLY A 79 11.45 6.44 -4.09
N VAL A 80 10.96 5.63 -3.14
CA VAL A 80 9.64 4.97 -3.24
C VAL A 80 8.72 5.19 -2.02
N ALA A 81 9.27 5.48 -0.84
CA ALA A 81 8.49 5.62 0.39
C ALA A 81 8.43 7.07 0.87
N ASP A 82 7.29 7.74 0.64
CA ASP A 82 7.10 9.19 0.90
C ASP A 82 6.35 9.51 2.21
N MET A 83 6.00 8.49 3.00
CA MET A 83 5.24 8.65 4.25
C MET A 83 6.12 8.66 5.51
N CYS A 84 7.43 8.90 5.38
CA CYS A 84 8.32 8.97 6.54
C CYS A 84 7.99 10.18 7.43
N PHE A 85 8.19 10.02 8.74
CA PHE A 85 7.85 11.04 9.72
C PHE A 85 8.77 11.01 10.94
N ASP A 86 8.82 12.13 11.65
CA ASP A 86 9.56 12.24 12.90
C ASP A 86 8.83 11.56 14.06
N SER A 87 9.58 10.79 14.84
CA SER A 87 9.09 10.18 16.08
C SER A 87 8.68 11.27 17.07
N LYS A 88 7.71 10.97 17.94
CA LYS A 88 7.32 11.89 19.02
C LYS A 88 8.43 12.07 20.08
N ASN A 89 9.41 11.16 20.10
CA ASN A 89 10.53 11.13 21.04
C ASN A 89 11.88 11.09 20.28
N ALA A 90 12.10 12.03 19.36
CA ALA A 90 13.43 12.32 18.84
C ALA A 90 13.92 13.64 19.45
#